data_AF-A0AAP5YDG5-F1
#
_entry.id   AF-A0AAP5YDG5-F1
#
_cell.length_a   1.000
_cell.length_b   1.000
_cell.length_c   1.000
_cell.angle_alpha   90.00
_cell.angle_beta   90.00
_cell.angle_gamma   90.00
#
_symmetry.space_group_name_H-M   'P 1'
#
loop_
_entity.id
_entity.type
_entity.pdbx_description
1 polymer ?
#
loop_
_entity_poly.entity_id
_entity_poly.type
_entity_poly.pdbx_seq_one_letter_code
_entity_poly.pdbx_strand_id
1 'polypeptide(L)'
;MDKAMTKPFSIAIHGGAGTILREQMSDELQQSILADLEAAVKAGHQILEQGGEALDAVVAAVKVLEDSPNFNAGKGSVLTHNEMVEMDASVMDGRNLAAGAVAGVRHIKNPIELARDVMLRSNHVLLVGEGAEKFAFEQGHQYTEQDYFFTDRRYEQLLSMREKGLFALSESRYPDDRKHGTVGAVALDQQGNLAAATSTGGVTNKQYGRVGDSALIGCGTVAENGVVAVSTTGVGEFF
;
A
#
# COMPACT_ATOMS: atom_id res chain seq x y z
N MET A 1 -23.89 35.65 10.83
CA MET A 1 -22.76 34.70 10.95
C MET A 1 -22.94 33.71 9.82
N ASP A 2 -22.21 33.91 8.72
CA ASP A 2 -22.15 32.89 7.67
C ASP A 2 -21.60 31.61 8.32
N LYS A 3 -22.38 30.53 8.29
CA LYS A 3 -21.80 29.20 8.43
C LYS A 3 -20.81 29.11 7.28
N ALA A 4 -19.51 29.18 7.57
CA ALA A 4 -18.49 28.85 6.60
C ALA A 4 -18.91 27.53 5.96
N MET A 5 -19.25 27.56 4.67
CA MET A 5 -19.64 26.35 3.95
C MET A 5 -18.41 25.45 3.97
N THR A 6 -18.41 24.45 4.83
CA THR A 6 -17.38 23.41 4.85
C THR A 6 -17.45 22.73 3.49
N LYS A 7 -16.43 22.97 2.66
CA LYS A 7 -16.33 22.32 1.36
C LYS A 7 -16.28 20.81 1.56
N PRO A 8 -16.95 20.02 0.70
CA PRO A 8 -16.97 18.57 0.86
C PRO A 8 -15.55 18.01 0.73
N PHE A 9 -15.22 17.07 1.60
CA PHE A 9 -14.00 16.26 1.53
C PHE A 9 -14.42 14.79 1.54
N SER A 10 -13.55 13.90 1.04
CA SER A 10 -13.82 12.47 1.03
C SER A 10 -12.53 11.66 1.05
N ILE A 11 -12.62 10.45 1.55
CA ILE A 11 -11.56 9.46 1.50
C ILE A 11 -12.15 8.08 1.20
N ALA A 12 -11.45 7.31 0.38
CA ALA A 12 -11.73 5.91 0.16
C ALA A 12 -10.44 5.10 0.30
N ILE A 13 -10.57 3.86 0.76
CA ILE A 13 -9.45 2.93 0.95
C ILE A 13 -9.78 1.56 0.36
N HIS A 14 -8.77 0.74 0.10
CA HIS A 14 -8.92 -0.69 -0.15
C HIS A 14 -7.86 -1.53 0.57
N GLY A 15 -8.24 -2.75 0.96
CA GLY A 15 -7.35 -3.78 1.53
C GLY A 15 -7.00 -4.91 0.55
N GLY A 16 -7.19 -4.65 -0.74
CA GLY A 16 -6.92 -5.59 -1.82
C GLY A 16 -8.16 -6.19 -2.47
N ALA A 17 -7.97 -6.92 -3.56
CA ALA A 17 -9.02 -7.58 -4.34
C ALA A 17 -8.84 -9.10 -4.36
N GLY A 18 -9.97 -9.83 -4.41
CA GLY A 18 -10.02 -11.28 -4.43
C GLY A 18 -11.33 -11.81 -3.85
N THR A 19 -11.58 -13.11 -4.05
CA THR A 19 -12.72 -13.80 -3.44
C THR A 19 -12.31 -14.34 -2.07
N ILE A 20 -12.87 -13.78 -1.00
CA ILE A 20 -12.85 -14.42 0.32
C ILE A 20 -14.13 -15.25 0.40
N LEU A 21 -14.02 -16.58 0.42
CA LEU A 21 -15.20 -17.42 0.66
C LEU A 21 -15.60 -17.24 2.13
N ARG A 22 -16.86 -16.87 2.35
CA ARG A 22 -17.41 -16.58 3.68
C ARG A 22 -17.24 -17.74 4.65
N GLU A 23 -17.25 -18.97 4.13
CA GLU A 23 -17.09 -20.21 4.89
C GLU A 23 -15.68 -20.40 5.48
N GLN A 24 -14.69 -19.65 5.01
CA GLN A 24 -13.28 -19.75 5.42
C GLN A 24 -12.80 -18.54 6.22
N MET A 25 -13.71 -17.62 6.55
CA MET A 25 -13.43 -16.45 7.37
C MET A 25 -14.06 -16.65 8.74
N SER A 26 -13.23 -16.77 9.78
CA SER A 26 -13.76 -16.78 11.15
C SER A 26 -14.32 -15.40 11.50
N ASP A 27 -15.30 -15.36 12.40
CA ASP A 27 -15.90 -14.10 12.83
C ASP A 27 -14.85 -13.16 13.44
N GLU A 28 -13.85 -13.71 14.14
CA GLU A 28 -12.74 -12.94 14.72
C GLU A 28 -11.85 -12.32 13.64
N LEU A 29 -11.51 -13.07 12.59
CA LEU A 29 -10.71 -12.57 11.48
C LEU A 29 -11.48 -11.48 10.71
N GLN A 30 -12.78 -11.70 10.48
CA GLN A 30 -13.63 -10.70 9.84
C GLN A 30 -13.68 -9.40 10.67
N GLN A 31 -13.90 -9.50 11.97
CA GLN A 31 -13.93 -8.35 12.87
C GLN A 31 -12.59 -7.62 12.91
N SER A 32 -11.47 -8.36 12.93
CA SER A 32 -10.14 -7.76 12.89
C SER A 32 -9.88 -6.99 11.59
N ILE A 33 -10.24 -7.56 10.43
CA ILE A 33 -10.09 -6.87 9.14
C ILE A 33 -10.95 -5.61 9.08
N LEU A 34 -12.21 -5.70 9.54
CA LEU A 34 -13.10 -4.54 9.56
C LEU A 34 -12.60 -3.44 10.51
N ALA A 35 -12.07 -3.82 11.67
CA ALA A 35 -11.49 -2.88 12.62
C ALA A 35 -10.28 -2.16 12.02
N ASP A 36 -9.39 -2.86 11.31
CA ASP A 36 -8.22 -2.25 10.68
C ASP A 36 -8.60 -1.35 9.50
N LEU A 37 -9.58 -1.74 8.69
CA LEU A 37 -10.13 -0.88 7.63
C LEU A 37 -10.78 0.38 8.21
N GLU A 38 -11.55 0.23 9.29
CA GLU A 38 -12.17 1.35 9.99
C GLU A 38 -11.11 2.29 10.59
N ALA A 39 -10.06 1.74 11.19
CA ALA A 39 -8.94 2.54 11.71
C ALA A 39 -8.23 3.32 10.59
N ALA A 40 -7.96 2.67 9.45
CA ALA A 40 -7.29 3.31 8.32
C ALA A 40 -8.11 4.46 7.72
N VAL A 41 -9.40 4.24 7.46
CA VAL A 41 -10.26 5.30 6.90
C VAL A 41 -10.44 6.44 7.90
N LYS A 42 -10.55 6.14 9.20
CA LYS A 42 -10.64 7.17 10.25
C LYS A 42 -9.37 8.01 10.36
N ALA A 43 -8.20 7.40 10.25
CA ALA A 43 -6.93 8.12 10.33
C ALA A 43 -6.84 9.20 9.23
N GLY A 44 -7.15 8.84 7.98
CA GLY A 44 -7.18 9.82 6.90
C GLY A 44 -8.36 10.81 7.00
N HIS A 45 -9.55 10.33 7.39
CA HIS A 45 -10.72 11.20 7.57
C HIS A 45 -10.48 12.29 8.62
N GLN A 46 -9.86 11.97 9.76
CA GLN A 46 -9.56 12.94 10.82
C GLN A 46 -8.67 14.08 10.32
N ILE A 47 -7.70 13.79 9.46
CA ILE A 47 -6.84 14.82 8.84
C ILE A 47 -7.68 15.75 7.97
N LEU A 48 -8.55 15.20 7.12
CA LEU A 48 -9.40 16.00 6.23
C LEU A 48 -10.45 16.83 7.00
N GLU A 49 -11.02 16.26 8.06
CA GLU A 49 -11.99 16.95 8.93
C GLU A 49 -11.37 18.18 9.61
N GLN A 50 -10.09 18.10 9.95
CA GLN A 50 -9.31 19.20 10.53
C GLN A 50 -8.79 20.19 9.48
N GLY A 51 -9.13 20.02 8.20
CA GLY A 51 -8.70 20.88 7.10
C GLY A 51 -7.29 20.60 6.58
N GLY A 52 -6.73 19.43 6.90
CA GLY A 52 -5.45 18.94 6.38
C GLY A 52 -5.50 18.58 4.89
N GLU A 53 -4.32 18.29 4.33
CA GLU A 53 -4.15 18.02 2.90
C GLU A 53 -4.54 16.59 2.51
N ALA A 54 -5.00 16.41 1.27
CA ALA A 54 -5.34 15.09 0.73
C ALA A 54 -4.15 14.12 0.77
N LEU A 55 -2.94 14.63 0.49
CA LEU A 55 -1.69 13.88 0.52
C LEU A 55 -1.43 13.26 1.90
N ASP A 56 -1.60 14.06 2.96
CA ASP A 56 -1.37 13.60 4.33
C ASP A 56 -2.42 12.55 4.73
N ALA A 57 -3.67 12.74 4.29
CA ALA A 57 -4.76 11.82 4.56
C ALA A 57 -4.55 10.43 3.94
N VAL A 58 -4.13 10.36 2.66
CA VAL A 58 -3.89 9.06 2.00
C VAL A 58 -2.67 8.34 2.60
N VAL A 59 -1.61 9.07 2.95
CA VAL A 59 -0.41 8.50 3.57
C VAL A 59 -0.72 7.97 4.96
N ALA A 60 -1.49 8.71 5.77
CA ALA A 60 -1.91 8.25 7.09
C ALA A 60 -2.79 6.99 7.02
N ALA A 61 -3.73 6.94 6.07
CA ALA A 61 -4.60 5.78 5.89
C ALA A 61 -3.80 4.54 5.46
N VAL A 62 -2.90 4.67 4.47
CA VAL A 62 -2.07 3.55 4.00
C VAL A 62 -1.08 3.08 5.06
N LYS A 63 -0.50 4.00 5.85
CA LYS A 63 0.38 3.63 6.98
C LYS A 63 -0.32 2.72 7.99
N VAL A 64 -1.59 2.99 8.30
CA VAL A 64 -2.37 2.12 9.20
C VAL A 64 -2.57 0.73 8.59
N LEU A 65 -2.80 0.66 7.27
CA LEU A 65 -2.92 -0.61 6.55
C LEU A 65 -1.59 -1.37 6.49
N GLU A 66 -0.46 -0.67 6.33
CA GLU A 66 0.89 -1.26 6.39
C GLU A 66 1.25 -1.78 7.78
N ASP A 67 0.73 -1.17 8.85
CA ASP A 67 0.97 -1.62 10.22
C ASP A 67 0.13 -2.86 10.60
N SER A 68 -0.89 -3.20 9.80
CA SER A 68 -1.79 -4.33 10.05
C SER A 68 -1.28 -5.63 9.40
N PRO A 69 -1.16 -6.74 10.15
CA PRO A 69 -0.77 -8.04 9.59
C PRO A 69 -1.81 -8.66 8.66
N ASN A 70 -3.01 -8.06 8.57
CA ASN A 70 -4.09 -8.60 7.78
C ASN A 70 -3.91 -8.35 6.29
N PHE A 71 -3.19 -7.30 5.88
CA PHE A 71 -3.05 -6.91 4.48
C PHE A 71 -1.69 -7.29 3.90
N ASN A 72 -1.54 -7.19 2.57
CA ASN A 72 -0.28 -7.46 1.88
C ASN A 72 0.48 -6.16 1.61
N ALA A 73 0.89 -5.46 2.67
CA ALA A 73 1.74 -4.28 2.61
C ALA A 73 2.35 -4.07 4.00
N GLY A 74 3.59 -3.58 4.09
CA GLY A 74 4.25 -3.46 5.39
C GLY A 74 4.23 -4.80 6.13
N LYS A 75 3.73 -4.79 7.37
CA LYS A 75 3.47 -5.99 8.17
C LYS A 75 2.46 -6.90 7.47
N GLY A 76 2.77 -8.19 7.36
CA GLY A 76 1.89 -9.13 6.67
C GLY A 76 2.08 -9.16 5.15
N SER A 77 3.11 -8.47 4.63
CA SER A 77 3.57 -8.62 3.25
C SER A 77 3.90 -10.08 2.92
N VAL A 78 3.61 -10.45 1.67
CA VAL A 78 3.95 -11.76 1.12
C VAL A 78 5.46 -11.94 1.00
N LEU A 79 5.89 -13.20 0.99
CA LEU A 79 7.31 -13.55 0.90
C LEU A 79 7.74 -13.81 -0.54
N THR A 80 8.96 -13.38 -0.83
CA THR A 80 9.70 -13.69 -2.05
C THR A 80 10.10 -15.17 -2.09
N HIS A 81 10.62 -15.60 -3.23
CA HIS A 81 11.21 -16.93 -3.39
C HIS A 81 12.38 -17.19 -2.44
N ASN A 82 13.01 -16.17 -1.85
CA ASN A 82 14.11 -16.34 -0.89
C ASN A 82 13.67 -16.15 0.57
N GLU A 83 12.36 -16.25 0.84
CA GLU A 83 11.78 -16.12 2.20
C GLU A 83 11.97 -14.74 2.83
N MET A 84 12.17 -13.72 1.99
CA MET A 84 12.31 -12.32 2.39
C MET A 84 11.06 -11.52 2.02
N VAL A 85 10.74 -10.49 2.79
CA VAL A 85 9.78 -9.45 2.42
C VAL A 85 10.49 -8.38 1.59
N GLU A 86 9.88 -8.02 0.47
CA GLU A 86 10.27 -6.90 -0.40
C GLU A 86 9.02 -6.11 -0.72
N MET A 87 9.06 -4.79 -0.53
CA MET A 87 7.87 -3.94 -0.60
C MET A 87 8.03 -2.83 -1.62
N ASP A 88 6.90 -2.47 -2.20
CA ASP A 88 6.74 -1.44 -3.22
C ASP A 88 5.65 -0.46 -2.74
N ALA A 89 5.85 0.84 -2.93
CA ALA A 89 4.84 1.84 -2.61
C ALA A 89 5.00 3.10 -3.47
N SER A 90 3.91 3.79 -3.73
CA SER A 90 3.94 5.10 -4.37
C SER A 90 2.82 6.02 -3.91
N VAL A 91 3.05 7.31 -4.05
CA VAL A 91 2.12 8.40 -3.71
C VAL A 91 2.18 9.48 -4.79
N MET A 92 1.04 10.10 -5.06
CA MET A 92 0.92 11.19 -6.03
C MET A 92 0.03 12.31 -5.50
N ASP A 93 0.48 13.55 -5.68
CA ASP A 93 -0.25 14.77 -5.39
C ASP A 93 -0.83 15.38 -6.68
N GLY A 94 -2.16 15.45 -6.75
CA GLY A 94 -2.88 15.93 -7.92
C GLY A 94 -2.77 17.43 -8.17
N ARG A 95 -2.24 18.22 -7.22
CA ARG A 95 -2.07 19.68 -7.37
C ARG A 95 -1.07 20.06 -8.46
N ASN A 96 0.03 19.33 -8.51
CA ASN A 96 1.21 19.65 -9.30
C ASN A 96 1.81 18.41 -9.97
N LEU A 97 1.12 17.27 -9.90
CA LEU A 97 1.56 15.97 -10.42
C LEU A 97 2.88 15.49 -9.78
N ALA A 98 3.24 16.02 -8.60
CA ALA A 98 4.38 15.52 -7.85
C ALA A 98 4.09 14.08 -7.42
N ALA A 99 5.12 13.24 -7.51
CA ALA A 99 5.00 11.84 -7.15
C ALA A 99 6.29 11.35 -6.49
N GLY A 100 6.15 10.33 -5.66
CA GLY A 100 7.26 9.62 -5.06
C GLY A 100 6.94 8.15 -4.94
N ALA A 101 7.95 7.32 -5.13
CA ALA A 101 7.80 5.88 -5.18
C ALA A 101 9.07 5.18 -4.70
N VAL A 102 8.87 3.98 -4.14
CA VAL A 102 9.92 3.04 -3.80
C VAL A 102 9.57 1.64 -4.27
N ALA A 103 10.59 0.86 -4.63
CA ALA A 103 10.42 -0.54 -4.97
C ALA A 103 11.52 -1.42 -4.37
N GLY A 104 11.16 -2.65 -4.00
CA GLY A 104 12.09 -3.65 -3.48
C GLY A 104 12.77 -3.26 -2.16
N VAL A 105 12.13 -2.43 -1.33
CA VAL A 105 12.65 -2.10 0.01
C VAL A 105 12.31 -3.23 0.99
N ARG A 106 13.20 -3.49 1.94
CA ARG A 106 13.12 -4.63 2.87
C ARG A 106 13.12 -4.19 4.33
N HIS A 107 13.82 -3.12 4.67
CA HIS A 107 14.11 -2.76 6.07
C HIS A 107 13.40 -1.49 6.55
N ILE A 108 12.33 -1.08 5.86
CA ILE A 108 11.60 0.15 6.15
C ILE A 108 10.18 -0.21 6.55
N LYS A 109 9.81 0.11 7.80
CA LYS A 109 8.53 -0.28 8.40
C LYS A 109 7.33 0.15 7.54
N ASN A 110 7.34 1.40 7.07
CA ASN A 110 6.24 2.02 6.34
C ASN A 110 6.73 2.55 4.98
N PRO A 111 6.76 1.72 3.93
CA PRO A 111 7.17 2.12 2.57
C PRO A 111 6.43 3.35 2.04
N ILE A 112 5.17 3.57 2.38
CA ILE A 112 4.42 4.74 1.89
C ILE A 112 4.97 6.07 2.44
N GLU A 113 5.48 6.09 3.68
CA GLU A 113 6.11 7.29 4.23
C GLU A 113 7.43 7.59 3.52
N LEU A 114 8.18 6.54 3.17
CA LEU A 114 9.40 6.70 2.39
C LEU A 114 9.09 7.19 0.96
N ALA A 115 8.03 6.68 0.32
CA ALA A 115 7.59 7.18 -0.98
C ALA A 115 7.25 8.68 -0.92
N ARG A 116 6.57 9.14 0.15
CA ARG A 116 6.33 10.57 0.39
C ARG A 116 7.63 11.35 0.57
N ASP A 117 8.60 10.83 1.30
CA ASP A 117 9.90 11.49 1.46
C ASP A 117 10.70 11.54 0.15
N VAL A 118 10.62 10.52 -0.71
CA VAL A 118 11.19 10.59 -2.07
C VAL A 118 10.61 11.78 -2.82
N MET A 119 9.28 11.96 -2.79
CA MET A 119 8.60 13.08 -3.43
C MET A 119 9.02 14.45 -2.88
N LEU A 120 9.12 14.57 -1.55
CA LEU A 120 9.28 15.87 -0.88
C LEU A 120 10.74 16.26 -0.61
N ARG A 121 11.65 15.29 -0.53
CA ARG A 121 13.02 15.48 -0.02
C ARG A 121 14.10 14.97 -0.96
N SER A 122 13.74 14.65 -2.20
CA SER A 122 14.69 14.28 -3.23
C SER A 122 14.39 15.02 -4.54
N ASN A 123 15.29 14.91 -5.52
CA ASN A 123 15.06 15.36 -6.89
C ASN A 123 14.60 14.22 -7.81
N HIS A 124 14.07 13.14 -7.23
CA HIS A 124 13.74 11.88 -7.90
C HIS A 124 12.28 11.52 -7.66
N VAL A 125 11.73 10.70 -8.56
CA VAL A 125 10.38 10.16 -8.43
C VAL A 125 10.39 8.73 -7.89
N LEU A 126 11.35 7.90 -8.31
CA LEU A 126 11.42 6.49 -7.93
C LEU A 126 12.83 6.13 -7.47
N LEU A 127 12.94 5.53 -6.28
CA LEU A 127 14.17 4.90 -5.78
C LEU A 127 13.94 3.41 -5.55
N VAL A 128 14.97 2.58 -5.71
CA VAL A 128 14.83 1.12 -5.60
C VAL A 128 15.88 0.48 -4.71
N GLY A 129 15.50 -0.60 -4.04
CA GLY A 129 16.38 -1.47 -3.26
C GLY A 129 17.24 -0.73 -2.23
N GLU A 130 18.50 -1.15 -2.11
CA GLU A 130 19.46 -0.61 -1.14
C GLU A 130 19.67 0.91 -1.26
N GLY A 131 19.54 1.47 -2.47
CA GLY A 131 19.65 2.92 -2.69
C GLY A 131 18.48 3.68 -2.06
N ALA A 132 17.27 3.15 -2.14
CA ALA A 132 16.10 3.71 -1.47
C ALA A 132 16.24 3.62 0.06
N GLU A 133 16.75 2.51 0.59
CA GLU A 133 16.96 2.35 2.03
C GLU A 133 18.04 3.28 2.57
N LYS A 134 19.15 3.45 1.84
CA LYS A 134 20.18 4.43 2.19
C LYS A 134 19.58 5.83 2.32
N PHE A 135 18.79 6.25 1.32
CA PHE A 135 18.07 7.52 1.38
C PHE A 135 17.12 7.59 2.58
N ALA A 136 16.38 6.52 2.86
CA ALA A 136 15.47 6.44 4.00
C ALA A 136 16.19 6.71 5.33
N PHE A 137 17.36 6.11 5.53
CA PHE A 137 18.14 6.30 6.76
C PHE A 137 18.70 7.73 6.87
N GLU A 138 19.06 8.36 5.75
CA GLU A 138 19.43 9.79 5.73
C GLU A 138 18.24 10.70 6.09
N GLN A 139 17.01 10.28 5.79
CA GLN A 139 15.78 10.99 6.19
C GLN A 139 15.31 10.66 7.62
N GLY A 140 15.99 9.75 8.32
CA GLY A 140 15.71 9.38 9.70
C GLY A 140 14.73 8.22 9.88
N HIS A 141 14.43 7.46 8.83
CA HIS A 141 13.70 6.19 8.96
C HIS A 141 14.51 5.20 9.77
N GLN A 142 13.84 4.37 10.58
CA GLN A 142 14.51 3.35 11.39
C GLN A 142 14.65 2.05 10.60
N TYR A 143 15.82 1.41 10.75
CA TYR A 143 16.02 0.06 10.27
C TYR A 143 15.06 -0.90 10.99
N THR A 144 14.33 -1.68 10.21
CA THR A 144 13.33 -2.65 10.70
C THR A 144 13.73 -4.05 10.26
N GLU A 145 13.89 -4.96 11.23
CA GLU A 145 14.20 -6.36 10.96
C GLU A 145 13.07 -7.08 10.22
N GLN A 146 13.43 -8.09 9.42
CA GLN A 146 12.47 -8.87 8.62
C GLN A 146 11.35 -9.51 9.46
N ASP A 147 11.66 -9.94 10.68
CA ASP A 147 10.72 -10.59 11.61
C ASP A 147 9.50 -9.72 11.92
N TYR A 148 9.62 -8.39 11.84
CA TYR A 148 8.48 -7.49 12.03
C TYR A 148 7.40 -7.70 10.96
N PHE A 149 7.82 -7.95 9.72
CA PHE A 149 6.92 -8.06 8.57
C PHE A 149 6.32 -9.46 8.43
N PHE A 150 7.01 -10.46 8.96
CA PHE A 150 6.67 -11.87 8.82
C PHE A 150 5.36 -12.24 9.53
N THR A 151 4.61 -13.17 8.92
CA THR A 151 3.50 -13.87 9.58
C THR A 151 3.48 -15.33 9.14
N ASP A 152 3.12 -16.24 10.05
CA ASP A 152 3.02 -17.68 9.76
C ASP A 152 2.11 -17.95 8.56
N ARG A 153 1.00 -17.20 8.46
CA ARG A 153 0.06 -17.27 7.34
C ARG A 153 0.73 -17.05 5.98
N ARG A 154 1.60 -16.05 5.86
CA ARG A 154 2.31 -15.74 4.59
C ARG A 154 3.41 -16.74 4.29
N TYR A 155 4.02 -17.32 5.32
CA TYR A 155 4.99 -18.39 5.16
C TYR A 155 4.36 -19.69 4.67
N GLU A 156 3.24 -20.11 5.25
CA GLU A 156 2.46 -21.24 4.76
C GLU A 156 2.04 -21.06 3.28
N GLN A 157 1.65 -19.84 2.91
CA GLN A 157 1.33 -19.49 1.51
C GLN A 157 2.55 -19.68 0.59
N LEU A 158 3.74 -19.26 1.01
CA LEU A 158 4.97 -19.47 0.23
C LEU A 158 5.29 -20.96 0.06
N LEU A 159 5.25 -21.74 1.14
CA LEU A 159 5.54 -23.19 1.09
C LEU A 159 4.59 -23.92 0.14
N SER A 160 3.29 -23.62 0.25
CA SER A 160 2.25 -24.16 -0.63
C SER A 160 2.49 -23.83 -2.11
N MET A 161 2.95 -22.62 -2.43
CA MET A 161 3.28 -22.23 -3.80
C MET A 161 4.53 -22.93 -4.35
N ARG A 162 5.58 -23.04 -3.52
CA ARG A 162 6.83 -23.72 -3.92
C ARG A 162 6.61 -25.20 -4.20
N GLU A 163 5.84 -25.90 -3.35
CA GLU A 163 5.53 -27.32 -3.55
C GLU A 163 4.86 -27.59 -4.91
N LYS A 164 4.04 -26.64 -5.37
CA LYS A 164 3.29 -26.76 -6.63
C LYS A 164 4.08 -26.29 -7.85
N GLY A 165 5.30 -25.76 -7.67
CA GLY A 165 6.11 -25.19 -8.74
C GLY A 165 5.44 -23.99 -9.43
N LEU A 166 4.51 -23.30 -8.76
CA LEU A 166 3.75 -22.20 -9.32
C LEU A 166 4.43 -20.85 -9.05
N PHE A 167 4.34 -19.96 -10.04
CA PHE A 167 4.61 -18.54 -9.89
C PHE A 167 3.27 -17.78 -9.96
N ALA A 168 3.15 -16.71 -9.18
CA ALA A 168 1.87 -16.02 -8.92
C ALA A 168 1.15 -15.43 -10.15
N LEU A 169 1.77 -15.42 -11.34
CA LEU A 169 1.12 -15.08 -12.61
C LEU A 169 0.04 -16.09 -13.05
N SER A 170 -0.07 -17.25 -12.39
CA SER A 170 -1.09 -18.26 -12.73
C SER A 170 -2.45 -17.92 -12.08
N GLU A 171 -3.10 -16.85 -12.54
CA GLU A 171 -4.44 -16.44 -12.08
C GLU A 171 -5.52 -17.54 -12.18
N SER A 172 -5.30 -18.57 -13.00
CA SER A 172 -6.35 -19.49 -13.46
C SER A 172 -6.48 -20.82 -12.71
N ARG A 173 -5.63 -21.12 -11.70
CA ARG A 173 -5.68 -22.43 -11.00
C ARG A 173 -5.68 -22.39 -9.47
N TYR A 174 -5.85 -21.23 -8.86
CA TYR A 174 -6.06 -21.14 -7.41
C TYR A 174 -7.26 -20.23 -7.08
N PRO A 175 -8.39 -20.81 -6.63
CA PRO A 175 -9.17 -20.14 -5.60
C PRO A 175 -8.24 -20.14 -4.37
N ASP A 176 -7.57 -19.02 -4.13
CA ASP A 176 -6.91 -18.81 -2.84
C ASP A 176 -7.83 -17.91 -2.04
N ASP A 177 -8.31 -18.49 -0.96
CA ASP A 177 -9.39 -17.99 -0.13
C ASP A 177 -8.88 -17.03 0.95
N ARG A 178 -7.57 -16.72 0.88
CA ARG A 178 -6.79 -15.90 1.83
C ARG A 178 -6.08 -14.74 1.12
N LYS A 179 -6.64 -14.27 0.00
CA LYS A 179 -6.15 -13.08 -0.73
C LYS A 179 -6.49 -11.82 0.05
N HIS A 180 -5.51 -11.25 0.73
CA HIS A 180 -5.49 -9.82 1.07
C HIS A 180 -4.44 -9.21 0.17
N GLY A 181 -4.89 -8.39 -0.78
CA GLY A 181 -4.06 -7.81 -1.84
C GLY A 181 -3.37 -6.52 -1.40
N THR A 182 -2.81 -5.84 -2.39
CA THR A 182 -2.29 -4.48 -2.29
C THR A 182 -3.26 -3.54 -1.58
N VAL A 183 -2.73 -2.64 -0.77
CA VAL A 183 -3.52 -1.63 -0.05
C VAL A 183 -3.40 -0.29 -0.74
N GLY A 184 -4.38 0.59 -0.50
CA GLY A 184 -4.30 1.93 -1.04
C GLY A 184 -5.42 2.84 -0.57
N ALA A 185 -5.23 4.12 -0.84
CA ALA A 185 -6.14 5.19 -0.47
C ALA A 185 -6.19 6.28 -1.54
N VAL A 186 -7.35 6.92 -1.66
CA VAL A 186 -7.57 8.12 -2.47
C VAL A 186 -8.34 9.14 -1.64
N ALA A 187 -8.04 10.42 -1.79
CA ALA A 187 -8.69 11.48 -1.03
C ALA A 187 -8.95 12.74 -1.86
N LEU A 188 -9.99 13.46 -1.47
CA LEU A 188 -10.31 14.83 -1.85
C LEU A 188 -10.32 15.69 -0.58
N ASP A 189 -9.49 16.73 -0.52
CA ASP A 189 -9.48 17.67 0.60
C ASP A 189 -10.44 18.86 0.43
N GLN A 190 -10.59 19.64 1.50
CA GLN A 190 -11.47 20.81 1.53
C GLN A 190 -11.02 21.93 0.58
N GLN A 191 -9.78 21.90 0.09
CA GLN A 191 -9.26 22.87 -0.87
C GLN A 191 -9.56 22.43 -2.32
N GLY A 192 -10.02 21.19 -2.51
CA GLY A 192 -10.33 20.60 -3.81
C GLY A 192 -9.16 19.81 -4.41
N ASN A 193 -8.15 19.47 -3.60
CA ASN A 193 -6.99 18.73 -4.08
C ASN A 193 -7.22 17.22 -3.95
N LEU A 194 -6.71 16.50 -4.93
CA LEU A 194 -6.75 15.06 -5.03
C LEU A 194 -5.38 14.46 -4.70
N ALA A 195 -5.38 13.32 -4.02
CA ALA A 195 -4.17 12.53 -3.81
C ALA A 195 -4.48 11.04 -3.84
N ALA A 196 -3.47 10.23 -4.17
CA ALA A 196 -3.55 8.78 -4.20
C ALA A 196 -2.27 8.17 -3.60
N ALA A 197 -2.42 7.03 -2.93
CA ALA A 197 -1.34 6.25 -2.34
C ALA A 197 -1.62 4.75 -2.47
N THR A 198 -0.59 3.97 -2.80
CA THR A 198 -0.68 2.52 -2.96
C THR A 198 0.56 1.85 -2.38
N SER A 199 0.41 0.73 -1.68
CA SER A 199 1.52 -0.03 -1.08
C SER A 199 1.28 -1.53 -1.13
N THR A 200 2.34 -2.31 -1.33
CA THR A 200 2.24 -3.77 -1.50
C THR A 200 3.51 -4.52 -1.09
N GLY A 201 3.36 -5.76 -0.64
CA GLY A 201 4.43 -6.77 -0.59
C GLY A 201 4.68 -7.44 -1.96
N GLY A 202 3.86 -7.13 -2.96
CA GLY A 202 3.91 -7.74 -4.29
C GLY A 202 3.16 -9.06 -4.34
N VAL A 203 3.73 -10.05 -5.01
CA VAL A 203 3.11 -11.38 -5.17
C VAL A 203 3.92 -12.46 -4.48
N THR A 204 3.24 -13.43 -3.87
CA THR A 204 3.89 -14.56 -3.17
C THR A 204 4.80 -15.33 -4.14
N ASN A 205 5.97 -15.76 -3.64
CA ASN A 205 6.98 -16.48 -4.40
C ASN A 205 7.56 -15.66 -5.59
N LYS A 206 7.49 -14.32 -5.54
CA LYS A 206 8.16 -13.47 -6.53
C LYS A 206 9.67 -13.67 -6.52
N GLN A 207 10.31 -13.51 -7.68
CA GLN A 207 11.74 -13.72 -7.87
C GLN A 207 12.44 -12.44 -8.37
N TYR A 208 13.76 -12.42 -8.21
CA TYR A 208 14.69 -11.51 -8.91
C TYR A 208 14.43 -10.01 -8.69
N GLY A 209 13.78 -9.62 -7.60
CA GLY A 209 13.41 -8.23 -7.34
C GLY A 209 12.26 -7.73 -8.23
N ARG A 210 11.31 -8.60 -8.59
CA ARG A 210 10.09 -8.23 -9.35
C ARG A 210 9.40 -7.03 -8.69
N VAL A 211 9.17 -6.00 -9.49
CA VAL A 211 8.42 -4.78 -9.15
C VAL A 211 7.03 -4.85 -9.77
N GLY A 212 6.00 -4.54 -8.97
CA GLY A 212 4.60 -4.50 -9.43
C GLY A 212 4.12 -3.10 -9.85
N ASP A 213 2.83 -3.02 -10.19
CA ASP A 213 2.13 -1.78 -10.56
C ASP A 213 2.19 -0.71 -9.47
N SER A 214 2.21 -1.12 -8.20
CA SER A 214 2.10 -0.22 -7.04
C SER A 214 3.28 0.76 -6.88
N ALA A 215 4.44 0.49 -7.47
CA ALA A 215 5.58 1.43 -7.51
C ALA A 215 5.60 2.30 -8.79
N LEU A 216 4.71 2.04 -9.75
CA LEU A 216 4.71 2.66 -11.07
C LEU A 216 3.57 3.66 -11.16
N ILE A 217 3.93 4.95 -11.14
CA ILE A 217 2.98 6.06 -11.35
C ILE A 217 2.35 5.92 -12.74
N GLY A 218 1.02 6.02 -12.81
CA GLY A 218 0.27 5.75 -14.04
C GLY A 218 -0.32 4.34 -14.13
N CYS A 219 0.21 3.39 -13.36
CA CYS A 219 -0.31 2.02 -13.25
C CYS A 219 -1.05 1.84 -11.92
N GLY A 220 -0.29 1.76 -10.83
CA GLY A 220 -0.80 1.52 -9.47
C GLY A 220 -1.50 2.71 -8.85
N THR A 221 -0.98 3.91 -9.16
CA THR A 221 -1.31 5.15 -8.46
C THR A 221 -1.32 6.31 -9.44
N VAL A 222 -2.42 7.08 -9.44
CA VAL A 222 -2.59 8.31 -10.22
C VAL A 222 -3.39 9.32 -9.41
N ALA A 223 -2.99 10.59 -9.44
CA ALA A 223 -3.81 11.70 -8.95
C ALA A 223 -3.63 12.93 -9.85
N GLU A 224 -4.73 13.52 -10.29
CA GLU A 224 -4.74 14.75 -11.07
C GLU A 224 -5.98 15.59 -10.71
N ASN A 225 -5.75 16.81 -10.20
CA ASN A 225 -6.82 17.73 -9.84
C ASN A 225 -7.74 18.02 -11.04
N GLY A 226 -9.05 17.99 -10.80
CA GLY A 226 -10.05 18.19 -11.86
C GLY A 226 -10.30 16.97 -12.74
N VAL A 227 -9.56 15.87 -12.53
CA VAL A 227 -9.71 14.62 -13.29
C VAL A 227 -10.07 13.46 -12.35
N VAL A 228 -9.11 12.89 -11.62
CA VAL A 228 -9.32 11.67 -10.81
C VAL A 228 -8.18 11.42 -9.82
N ALA A 229 -8.47 10.70 -8.73
CA ALA A 229 -7.47 9.97 -7.93
C ALA A 229 -7.79 8.47 -7.98
N VAL A 230 -6.78 7.66 -8.25
CA VAL A 230 -6.90 6.20 -8.45
C VAL A 230 -5.79 5.48 -7.69
N SER A 231 -6.18 4.43 -6.98
CA SER A 231 -5.31 3.41 -6.42
C SER A 231 -5.83 2.04 -6.84
N THR A 232 -4.95 1.17 -7.31
CA THR A 232 -5.33 -0.15 -7.83
C THR A 232 -4.84 -1.32 -7.00
N THR A 233 -5.44 -2.48 -7.24
CA THR A 233 -5.02 -3.76 -6.68
C THR A 233 -5.38 -4.88 -7.66
N GLY A 234 -4.46 -5.82 -7.85
CA GLY A 234 -4.67 -6.99 -8.69
C GLY A 234 -3.35 -7.65 -9.07
N VAL A 235 -3.31 -8.29 -10.24
CA VAL A 235 -2.07 -8.82 -10.82
C VAL A 235 -1.39 -7.71 -11.63
N GLY A 236 -0.36 -7.12 -11.03
CA GLY A 236 0.28 -5.90 -11.52
C GLY A 236 0.77 -5.94 -12.97
N GLU A 237 1.04 -7.11 -13.55
CA GLU A 237 1.44 -7.25 -14.96
C GLU A 237 0.34 -6.85 -15.97
N PHE A 238 -0.93 -6.77 -15.55
CA PHE A 238 -2.05 -6.36 -16.40
C PHE A 238 -2.48 -4.90 -16.23
N PHE A 239 -1.87 -4.17 -15.29
CA PHE A 239 -2.17 -2.78 -14.99
C PHE A 239 -1.26 -1.82 -15.77
#